data_AF-Q5D8S0-F1
#
_entry.id   AF-Q5D8S0-F1
#
_cell.length_a   1.000
_cell.length_b   1.000
_cell.length_c   1.000
_cell.angle_alpha   90.00
_cell.angle_beta   90.00
_cell.angle_gamma   90.00
#
_symmetry.space_group_name_H-M   'P 1'
#
loop_
_entity.id
_entity.type
_entity.pdbx_description
1 polymer ?
#
loop_
_entity_poly.entity_id
_entity_poly.type
_entity_poly.pdbx_seq_one_letter_code
_entity_poly.pdbx_strand_id
1 'polypeptide(L)'
;MYGLFGRIQKDRFMDSCGEDKEALDLAIQGYREGLKIDANEYLLVNVATLLVIKGMDLETSAEMRKICNTLNLRVGQKGNISTINDYWDVATLFEVRVISQDYAGAVQAVERMYLLDPPDWELESTLGNIKMICKFRKPPTENKAVKSHKLFDFWMEFLSTVCDTDETDSLLILSDDTEYDSVIRSYEGHNKRIVYPVW
;
A
#
# COMPACT_ATOMS: atom_id res chain seq x y z
N MET A 1 11.74 14.33 -11.55
CA MET A 1 10.81 14.37 -12.71
C MET A 1 10.30 12.99 -13.09
N TYR A 2 11.16 11.97 -13.21
CA TYR A 2 10.76 10.60 -13.60
C TYR A 2 9.75 9.91 -12.68
N GLY A 3 9.89 10.04 -11.35
CA GLY A 3 8.93 9.45 -10.41
C GLY A 3 7.51 10.03 -10.50
N LEU A 4 7.38 11.31 -10.87
CA LEU A 4 6.09 11.96 -11.10
C LEU A 4 5.47 11.49 -12.41
N PHE A 5 6.27 11.41 -13.49
CA PHE A 5 5.80 10.84 -14.76
C PHE A 5 5.32 9.40 -14.58
N GLY A 6 6.09 8.57 -13.88
CA GLY A 6 5.69 7.21 -13.53
C GLY A 6 4.37 7.16 -12.76
N ARG A 7 4.18 8.08 -11.80
CA ARG A 7 2.95 8.19 -11.02
C ARG A 7 1.74 8.56 -11.89
N ILE A 8 1.86 9.56 -12.75
CA ILE A 8 0.77 10.00 -13.65
C ILE A 8 0.32 8.85 -14.56
N GLN A 9 1.27 8.10 -15.12
CA GLN A 9 0.93 6.96 -15.98
C GLN A 9 0.36 5.78 -15.18
N LYS A 10 0.82 5.57 -13.94
CA LYS A 10 0.23 4.59 -13.03
C LYS A 10 -1.23 4.95 -12.72
N ASP A 11 -1.50 6.21 -12.40
CA ASP A 11 -2.85 6.68 -12.10
C ASP A 11 -3.75 6.53 -13.34
N ARG A 12 -3.29 6.91 -14.54
CA ARG A 12 -4.00 6.63 -15.81
C ARG A 12 -4.33 5.14 -16.00
N PHE A 13 -3.39 4.25 -15.69
CA PHE A 13 -3.64 2.81 -15.74
C PHE A 13 -4.69 2.37 -14.72
N MET A 14 -4.66 2.90 -13.50
CA MET A 14 -5.64 2.60 -12.46
C MET A 14 -7.04 3.09 -12.84
N ASP A 15 -7.15 4.32 -13.35
CA ASP A 15 -8.41 4.93 -13.82
C ASP A 15 -9.04 4.14 -14.99
N SER A 16 -8.22 3.48 -15.79
CA SER A 16 -8.67 2.57 -16.85
C SER A 16 -9.14 1.20 -16.34
N CYS A 17 -9.31 1.02 -15.03
CA CYS A 17 -9.60 -0.27 -14.38
C CYS A 17 -8.56 -1.37 -14.68
N GLY A 18 -7.36 -0.97 -15.10
CA GLY A 18 -6.26 -1.86 -15.47
C GLY A 18 -6.28 -2.32 -16.94
N GLU A 19 -7.01 -1.64 -17.83
CA GLU A 19 -7.09 -1.96 -19.26
C GLU A 19 -5.99 -1.28 -20.09
N ASP A 20 -5.54 -0.08 -19.71
CA ASP A 20 -4.56 0.72 -20.46
C ASP A 20 -3.12 0.18 -20.30
N LYS A 21 -2.79 -0.86 -21.07
CA LYS A 21 -1.46 -1.49 -21.03
C LYS A 21 -0.34 -0.57 -21.50
N GLU A 22 -0.64 0.44 -22.32
CA GLU A 22 0.34 1.45 -22.72
C GLU A 22 0.73 2.31 -21.51
N ALA A 23 -0.25 2.79 -20.73
CA ALA A 23 0.01 3.53 -19.51
C ALA A 23 0.82 2.71 -18.50
N LEU A 24 0.53 1.41 -18.36
CA LEU A 24 1.33 0.50 -17.53
C LEU A 24 2.81 0.47 -17.97
N ASP A 25 3.06 0.33 -19.28
CA ASP A 25 4.42 0.27 -19.82
C ASP A 25 5.17 1.61 -19.68
N LEU A 26 4.49 2.72 -19.91
CA LEU A 26 5.03 4.06 -19.71
C LEU A 26 5.34 4.32 -18.23
N ALA A 27 4.49 3.85 -17.31
CA ALA A 27 4.73 3.96 -15.86
C ALA A 27 6.00 3.22 -15.46
N ILE A 28 6.14 1.96 -15.89
CA ILE A 28 7.32 1.14 -15.63
C ILE A 28 8.57 1.80 -16.20
N GLN A 29 8.51 2.28 -17.44
CA GLN A 29 9.62 2.98 -18.08
C GLN A 29 10.01 4.23 -17.29
N GLY A 30 9.04 5.06 -16.91
CA GLY A 30 9.25 6.26 -16.12
C GLY A 30 10.01 5.97 -14.83
N TYR A 31 9.54 5.01 -14.05
CA TYR A 31 10.21 4.64 -12.81
C TYR A 31 11.61 4.04 -13.04
N ARG A 32 11.79 3.20 -14.06
CA ARG A 32 13.11 2.65 -14.43
C ARG A 32 14.12 3.72 -14.84
N GLU A 33 13.71 4.74 -15.59
CA GLU A 33 14.58 5.88 -15.90
C GLU A 33 14.96 6.65 -14.62
N GLY A 34 14.03 6.79 -13.68
CA GLY A 34 14.31 7.34 -12.35
C GLY A 34 15.38 6.54 -11.59
N LEU A 35 15.28 5.20 -11.62
CA LEU A 35 16.23 4.30 -10.95
C LEU A 35 17.67 4.41 -11.48
N LYS A 36 17.86 4.87 -12.72
CA LYS A 36 19.21 5.11 -13.27
C LYS A 36 19.89 6.32 -12.64
N ILE A 37 19.11 7.25 -12.08
CA ILE A 37 19.59 8.49 -11.46
C ILE A 37 19.72 8.30 -9.96
N ASP A 38 18.65 7.84 -9.32
CA ASP A 38 18.62 7.56 -7.89
C ASP A 38 17.75 6.33 -7.65
N ALA A 39 18.34 5.30 -7.06
CA ALA A 39 17.66 4.04 -6.81
C ALA A 39 16.94 4.07 -5.45
N ASN A 40 16.14 5.09 -5.14
CA ASN A 40 15.42 5.17 -3.86
C ASN A 40 14.28 4.15 -3.75
N GLU A 41 13.79 3.94 -2.52
CA GLU A 41 12.80 2.92 -2.17
C GLU A 41 11.46 3.13 -2.85
N TYR A 42 11.01 4.39 -2.95
CA TYR A 42 9.79 4.77 -3.66
C TYR A 42 9.79 4.30 -5.12
N LEU A 43 10.88 4.56 -5.86
CA LEU A 43 10.97 4.13 -7.26
C LEU A 43 11.05 2.61 -7.39
N LEU A 44 11.83 1.97 -6.51
CA LEU A 44 12.00 0.52 -6.50
C LEU A 44 10.67 -0.20 -6.25
N VAL A 45 9.93 0.20 -5.22
CA VAL A 45 8.67 -0.47 -4.86
C VAL A 45 7.62 -0.29 -5.94
N ASN A 46 7.51 0.90 -6.56
CA ASN A 46 6.58 1.11 -7.67
C ASN A 46 6.94 0.24 -8.89
N VAL A 47 8.22 0.07 -9.24
CA VAL A 47 8.59 -0.87 -10.32
C VAL A 47 8.20 -2.30 -9.94
N ALA A 48 8.49 -2.75 -8.72
CA ALA A 48 8.12 -4.10 -8.29
C ALA A 48 6.60 -4.34 -8.36
N THR A 49 5.81 -3.40 -7.86
CA THR A 49 4.34 -3.43 -7.92
C THR A 49 3.83 -3.53 -9.36
N LEU A 50 4.35 -2.69 -10.27
CA LEU A 50 3.94 -2.71 -11.67
C LEU A 50 4.39 -3.97 -12.43
N LEU A 51 5.52 -4.57 -12.06
CA LEU A 51 5.95 -5.86 -12.60
C LEU A 51 4.98 -6.98 -12.19
N VAL A 52 4.50 -7.00 -10.94
CA VAL A 52 3.47 -7.95 -10.50
C VAL A 52 2.18 -7.75 -11.30
N ILE A 53 1.76 -6.50 -11.47
CA ILE A 53 0.57 -6.14 -12.27
C ILE A 53 0.71 -6.61 -13.73
N LYS A 54 1.93 -6.55 -14.29
CA LYS A 54 2.26 -7.06 -15.63
C LYS A 54 2.32 -8.60 -15.71
N GLY A 55 2.07 -9.31 -14.60
CA GLY A 55 2.04 -10.77 -14.53
C GLY A 55 3.41 -11.41 -14.30
N MET A 56 4.42 -10.62 -13.92
CA MET A 56 5.71 -11.13 -13.50
C MET A 56 5.66 -11.60 -12.05
N ASP A 57 6.51 -12.55 -11.72
CA ASP A 57 6.70 -13.04 -10.35
C ASP A 57 8.19 -13.18 -10.03
N LEU A 58 8.50 -13.50 -8.78
CA LEU A 58 9.89 -13.65 -8.31
C LEU A 58 10.62 -14.80 -9.01
N GLU A 59 9.92 -15.77 -9.59
CA GLU A 59 10.52 -16.88 -10.32
C GLU A 59 10.90 -16.45 -11.74
N THR A 60 10.02 -15.71 -12.41
CA THR A 60 10.14 -15.31 -13.82
C THR A 60 10.95 -14.04 -14.05
N SER A 61 11.03 -13.11 -13.07
CA SER A 61 11.68 -11.81 -13.26
C SER A 61 12.94 -11.62 -12.41
N ALA A 62 14.10 -11.59 -13.07
CA ALA A 62 15.39 -11.29 -12.44
C ALA A 62 15.46 -9.85 -11.90
N GLU A 63 14.85 -8.90 -12.60
CA GLU A 63 14.74 -7.51 -12.14
C GLU A 63 13.93 -7.43 -10.86
N MET A 64 12.77 -8.09 -10.80
CA MET A 64 11.92 -8.12 -9.63
C MET A 64 12.64 -8.73 -8.43
N ARG A 65 13.38 -9.84 -8.62
CA ARG A 65 14.23 -10.41 -7.55
C ARG A 65 15.27 -9.41 -7.05
N LYS A 66 15.98 -8.73 -7.96
CA LYS A 66 16.99 -7.73 -7.60
C LYS A 66 16.39 -6.59 -6.78
N ILE A 67 15.23 -6.09 -7.22
CA ILE A 67 14.51 -5.02 -6.53
C ILE A 67 14.06 -5.49 -5.14
N CYS A 68 13.39 -6.63 -5.04
CA CYS A 68 12.90 -7.15 -3.77
C CYS A 68 14.05 -7.44 -2.79
N ASN A 69 15.18 -7.98 -3.27
CA ASN A 69 16.37 -8.17 -2.43
C ASN A 69 16.93 -6.84 -1.93
N THR A 70 16.99 -5.82 -2.80
CA THR A 70 17.47 -4.48 -2.43
C THR A 70 16.57 -3.86 -1.37
N LEU A 71 15.25 -3.93 -1.56
CA LEU A 71 14.27 -3.43 -0.60
C LEU A 71 14.34 -4.18 0.72
N ASN A 72 14.40 -5.52 0.71
CA ASN A 72 14.54 -6.35 1.92
C ASN A 72 15.79 -5.99 2.73
N LEU A 73 16.92 -5.73 2.06
CA LEU A 73 18.15 -5.30 2.74
C LEU A 73 18.00 -3.94 3.41
N ARG A 74 17.40 -2.96 2.73
CA ARG A 74 17.19 -1.62 3.29
C ARG A 74 16.22 -1.63 4.46
N VAL A 75 15.12 -2.35 4.29
CA VAL A 75 14.16 -2.63 5.35
C VAL A 75 14.83 -3.27 6.56
N GLY A 76 15.71 -4.26 6.34
CA GLY A 76 16.46 -4.89 7.42
C GLY A 76 17.36 -3.92 8.20
N GLN A 77 17.85 -2.86 7.54
CA GLN A 77 18.65 -1.81 8.19
C GLN A 77 17.80 -0.87 9.06
N LYS A 78 16.48 -0.77 8.81
CA LYS A 78 15.55 0.05 9.62
C LYS A 78 15.25 -0.58 11.00
N GLY A 79 15.63 -1.84 11.21
CA GLY A 79 15.50 -2.52 12.50
C GLY A 79 14.13 -3.14 12.73
N ASN A 80 13.70 -3.19 13.99
CA ASN A 80 12.43 -3.80 14.35
C ASN A 80 11.26 -2.91 13.88
N ILE A 81 10.30 -3.51 13.17
CA ILE A 81 9.11 -2.83 12.65
C ILE A 81 8.33 -2.06 13.73
N SER A 82 8.30 -2.55 14.97
CA SER A 82 7.63 -1.88 16.09
C SER A 82 8.28 -0.55 16.48
N THR A 83 9.50 -0.28 16.02
CA THR A 83 10.28 0.93 16.35
C THR A 83 10.37 1.94 15.20
N ILE A 84 9.91 1.56 14.00
CA ILE A 84 9.91 2.45 12.83
C ILE A 84 8.76 3.45 12.98
N ASN A 85 9.06 4.74 12.91
CA ASN A 85 8.08 5.84 13.06
C ASN A 85 7.74 6.54 11.75
N ASP A 86 8.50 6.29 10.68
CA ASP A 86 8.21 6.83 9.37
C ASP A 86 7.18 5.94 8.67
N TYR A 87 6.05 6.54 8.25
CA TYR A 87 4.97 5.79 7.60
C TYR A 87 5.44 5.15 6.29
N TRP A 88 6.19 5.86 5.46
CA TRP A 88 6.61 5.40 4.14
C TRP A 88 7.59 4.23 4.22
N ASP A 89 8.43 4.20 5.24
CA ASP A 89 9.27 3.04 5.58
C ASP A 89 8.40 1.81 5.88
N VAL A 90 7.35 1.95 6.70
CA VAL A 90 6.43 0.86 7.06
C VAL A 90 5.55 0.43 5.88
N ALA A 91 5.08 1.39 5.06
CA ALA A 91 4.31 1.12 3.85
C ALA A 91 5.15 0.36 2.81
N THR A 92 6.40 0.76 2.60
CA THR A 92 7.34 0.03 1.72
C THR A 92 7.56 -1.39 2.23
N LEU A 93 7.74 -1.54 3.53
CA LEU A 93 7.80 -2.82 4.22
C LEU A 93 6.59 -3.70 3.91
N PHE A 94 5.39 -3.14 4.12
CA PHE A 94 4.13 -3.81 3.88
C PHE A 94 4.00 -4.28 2.42
N GLU A 95 4.26 -3.40 1.46
CA GLU A 95 4.23 -3.72 0.03
C GLU A 95 5.21 -4.84 -0.33
N VAL A 96 6.45 -4.80 0.18
CA VAL A 96 7.45 -5.84 -0.07
C VAL A 96 7.04 -7.20 0.51
N ARG A 97 6.43 -7.21 1.70
CA ARG A 97 5.89 -8.44 2.31
C ARG A 97 4.74 -9.01 1.51
N VAL A 98 3.81 -8.16 1.06
CA VAL A 98 2.74 -8.60 0.17
C VAL A 98 3.31 -9.12 -1.15
N ILE A 99 4.27 -8.42 -1.77
CA ILE A 99 4.95 -8.86 -3.00
C ILE A 99 5.58 -10.25 -2.83
N SER A 100 6.24 -10.49 -1.71
CA SER A 100 6.93 -11.75 -1.39
C SER A 100 6.02 -12.83 -0.80
N GLN A 101 4.71 -12.58 -0.68
CA GLN A 101 3.72 -13.46 -0.05
C GLN A 101 4.04 -13.82 1.41
N ASP A 102 4.76 -12.94 2.12
CA ASP A 102 4.98 -13.04 3.56
C ASP A 102 3.82 -12.37 4.30
N TYR A 103 2.65 -13.02 4.33
CA TYR A 103 1.45 -12.46 4.96
C TYR A 103 1.59 -12.29 6.48
N ALA A 104 2.44 -13.08 7.14
CA ALA A 104 2.73 -12.87 8.56
C ALA A 104 3.46 -11.53 8.78
N GLY A 105 4.49 -11.24 7.97
CA GLY A 105 5.16 -9.94 7.99
C GLY A 105 4.27 -8.80 7.51
N ALA A 106 3.40 -9.04 6.52
CA ALA A 106 2.47 -8.04 6.02
C ALA A 106 1.47 -7.61 7.09
N VAL A 107 0.93 -8.57 7.87
CA VAL A 107 0.04 -8.30 9.00
C VAL A 107 0.72 -7.43 10.08
N GLN A 108 1.99 -7.72 10.42
CA GLN A 108 2.74 -6.87 11.35
C GLN A 108 2.95 -5.44 10.82
N ALA A 109 3.17 -5.30 9.51
CA ALA A 109 3.39 -4.00 8.89
C ALA A 109 2.12 -3.17 8.83
N VAL A 110 0.98 -3.76 8.42
CA VAL A 110 -0.29 -3.04 8.37
C VAL A 110 -0.79 -2.64 9.77
N GLU A 111 -0.55 -3.47 10.78
CA GLU A 111 -0.79 -3.11 12.18
C GLU A 111 0.01 -1.87 12.59
N ARG A 112 1.29 -1.85 12.22
CA ARG A 112 2.14 -0.69 12.51
C ARG A 112 1.70 0.55 11.74
N MET A 113 1.34 0.42 10.46
CA MET A 113 0.78 1.52 9.67
C MET A 113 -0.46 2.11 10.35
N TYR A 114 -1.39 1.26 10.78
CA TYR A 114 -2.61 1.71 11.46
C TYR A 114 -2.32 2.47 12.77
N LEU A 115 -1.34 2.00 13.55
CA LEU A 115 -0.90 2.64 14.79
C LEU A 115 -0.16 3.96 14.57
N LEU A 116 0.44 4.18 13.40
CA LEU A 116 1.07 5.45 13.04
C LEU A 116 0.06 6.55 12.72
N ASP A 117 -1.21 6.20 12.51
CA ASP A 117 -2.30 7.15 12.24
C ASP A 117 -1.96 8.13 11.09
N PRO A 118 -1.62 7.62 9.89
CA PRO A 118 -1.28 8.48 8.77
C PRO A 118 -2.54 9.20 8.26
N PRO A 119 -2.38 10.32 7.54
CA PRO A 119 -3.46 10.94 6.78
C PRO A 119 -4.08 9.97 5.76
N ASP A 120 -5.37 10.14 5.46
CA ASP A 120 -6.13 9.20 4.61
C ASP A 120 -5.49 9.00 3.23
N TRP A 121 -5.01 10.08 2.60
CA TRP A 121 -4.37 10.02 1.29
C TRP A 121 -3.10 9.14 1.25
N GLU A 122 -2.37 9.03 2.37
CA GLU A 122 -1.19 8.16 2.45
C GLU A 122 -1.62 6.68 2.50
N LEU A 123 -2.66 6.40 3.29
CA LEU A 123 -3.24 5.08 3.46
C LEU A 123 -3.90 4.61 2.15
N GLU A 124 -4.68 5.46 1.50
CA GLU A 124 -5.33 5.22 0.21
C GLU A 124 -4.30 4.87 -0.88
N SER A 125 -3.19 5.62 -0.96
CA SER A 125 -2.15 5.36 -1.96
C SER A 125 -1.53 3.97 -1.77
N THR A 126 -1.24 3.57 -0.53
CA THR A 126 -0.70 2.23 -0.24
C THR A 126 -1.74 1.14 -0.47
N LEU A 127 -2.98 1.34 -0.01
CA LEU A 127 -4.06 0.38 -0.21
C LEU A 127 -4.40 0.19 -1.69
N GLY A 128 -4.35 1.25 -2.50
CA GLY A 128 -4.50 1.18 -3.95
C GLY A 128 -3.44 0.28 -4.60
N ASN A 129 -2.16 0.41 -4.20
CA ASN A 129 -1.10 -0.48 -4.66
C ASN A 129 -1.39 -1.95 -4.28
N ILE A 130 -1.79 -2.21 -3.03
CA ILE A 130 -2.08 -3.58 -2.56
C ILE A 130 -3.28 -4.19 -3.26
N LYS A 131 -4.39 -3.45 -3.40
CA LYS A 131 -5.58 -3.89 -4.15
C LYS A 131 -5.21 -4.31 -5.57
N MET A 132 -4.34 -3.55 -6.24
CA MET A 132 -3.86 -3.88 -7.57
C MET A 132 -2.96 -5.12 -7.60
N ILE A 133 -2.04 -5.25 -6.64
CA ILE A 133 -1.22 -6.46 -6.50
C ILE A 133 -2.11 -7.69 -6.32
N CYS A 134 -3.10 -7.64 -5.43
CA CYS A 134 -4.03 -8.74 -5.18
C CYS A 134 -4.88 -9.07 -6.42
N LYS A 135 -5.35 -8.06 -7.15
CA LYS A 135 -6.17 -8.24 -8.37
C LYS A 135 -5.41 -8.95 -9.50
N PHE A 136 -4.15 -8.58 -9.74
CA PHE A 136 -3.38 -9.06 -10.89
C PHE A 136 -2.46 -10.24 -10.58
N ARG A 137 -2.34 -10.62 -9.31
CA ARG A 137 -1.55 -11.77 -8.91
C ARG A 137 -2.26 -13.08 -9.25
N LYS A 138 -1.47 -14.07 -9.67
CA LYS A 138 -1.94 -15.46 -9.84
C LYS A 138 -2.45 -16.02 -8.51
N PRO A 139 -3.57 -16.74 -8.47
CA PRO A 139 -4.07 -17.36 -7.24
C PRO A 139 -3.00 -18.27 -6.63
N PRO A 140 -2.85 -18.30 -5.29
CA PRO A 140 -1.87 -19.13 -4.62
C PRO A 140 -2.02 -20.59 -5.04
N THR A 141 -0.92 -21.24 -5.44
CA THR A 141 -0.93 -22.65 -5.84
C THR A 141 -1.10 -23.61 -4.65
N GLU A 142 -0.87 -23.18 -3.40
CA GLU A 142 -1.03 -24.03 -2.22
C GLU A 142 -1.20 -23.24 -0.90
N ASN A 143 -1.84 -23.93 0.05
CA ASN A 143 -2.46 -23.45 1.29
C ASN A 143 -1.46 -23.03 2.40
N LYS A 144 -0.63 -22.00 2.16
CA LYS A 144 0.32 -21.52 3.17
C LYS A 144 -0.31 -20.49 4.11
N ALA A 145 -0.27 -20.81 5.41
CA ALA A 145 -0.67 -19.99 6.55
C ALA A 145 -2.09 -19.39 6.49
N VAL A 146 -3.12 -20.26 6.47
CA VAL A 146 -4.56 -19.88 6.51
C VAL A 146 -4.85 -18.77 7.52
N LYS A 147 -4.22 -18.79 8.71
CA LYS A 147 -4.47 -17.77 9.74
C LYS A 147 -3.93 -16.38 9.34
N SER A 148 -2.67 -16.27 8.92
CA SER A 148 -2.09 -14.98 8.52
C SER A 148 -2.76 -14.44 7.27
N HIS A 149 -3.20 -15.32 6.37
CA HIS A 149 -3.97 -14.93 5.20
C HIS A 149 -5.34 -14.36 5.59
N LYS A 150 -6.10 -15.04 6.47
CA LYS A 150 -7.37 -14.51 6.99
C LYS A 150 -7.20 -13.17 7.71
N LEU A 151 -6.12 -12.99 8.46
CA LEU A 151 -5.82 -11.71 9.11
C LEU A 151 -5.48 -10.62 8.10
N PHE A 152 -4.72 -10.96 7.06
CA PHE A 152 -4.45 -10.04 5.96
C PHE A 152 -5.74 -9.64 5.25
N ASP A 153 -6.60 -10.59 4.92
CA ASP A 153 -7.89 -10.33 4.26
C ASP A 153 -8.78 -9.42 5.14
N PHE A 154 -8.85 -9.70 6.45
CA PHE A 154 -9.51 -8.83 7.43
C PHE A 154 -8.95 -7.41 7.41
N TRP A 155 -7.62 -7.24 7.43
CA TRP A 155 -6.99 -5.92 7.37
C TRP A 155 -7.31 -5.19 6.07
N MET A 156 -7.35 -5.88 4.94
CA MET A 156 -7.67 -5.27 3.65
C MET A 156 -9.13 -4.83 3.57
N GLU A 157 -10.05 -5.61 4.12
CA GLU A 157 -11.46 -5.24 4.25
C GLU A 157 -11.61 -4.04 5.19
N PHE A 158 -11.05 -4.12 6.40
CA PHE A 158 -11.11 -3.06 7.40
C PHE A 158 -10.56 -1.73 6.90
N LEU A 159 -9.35 -1.72 6.32
CA LEU A 159 -8.77 -0.49 5.80
C LEU A 159 -9.54 0.05 4.58
N SER A 160 -10.13 -0.82 3.76
CA SER A 160 -10.99 -0.35 2.67
C SER A 160 -12.21 0.39 3.22
N THR A 161 -12.87 -0.16 4.24
CA THR A 161 -14.00 0.51 4.89
C THR A 161 -13.59 1.86 5.50
N VAL A 162 -12.41 1.94 6.11
CA VAL A 162 -11.91 3.20 6.70
C VAL A 162 -11.60 4.25 5.62
N CYS A 163 -11.06 3.85 4.47
CA CYS A 163 -10.81 4.79 3.37
C CYS A 163 -12.09 5.18 2.61
N ASP A 164 -13.12 4.33 2.60
CA ASP A 164 -14.37 4.60 1.85
C ASP A 164 -15.34 5.51 2.63
N THR A 165 -15.12 5.79 3.94
CA THR A 165 -16.07 6.51 4.80
C THR A 165 -16.24 8.01 4.52
N ASP A 166 -15.48 8.62 3.60
CA ASP A 166 -15.53 10.08 3.38
C ASP A 166 -16.57 10.59 2.38
N GLU A 167 -17.15 9.73 1.52
CA GLU A 167 -18.16 10.19 0.54
C GLU A 167 -19.60 10.25 1.09
N THR A 168 -19.92 9.56 2.20
CA THR A 168 -21.31 9.44 2.68
C THR A 168 -21.61 10.23 3.96
N ASP A 169 -20.65 10.43 4.86
CA ASP A 169 -20.90 11.18 6.10
C ASP A 169 -20.69 12.70 5.95
N SER A 170 -19.90 13.16 4.97
CA SER A 170 -19.71 14.59 4.70
C SER A 170 -20.95 15.28 4.10
N LEU A 171 -21.84 14.52 3.46
CA LEU A 171 -23.05 15.05 2.78
C LEU A 171 -24.28 15.10 3.70
N LEU A 172 -24.26 14.42 4.85
CA LEU A 172 -25.34 14.45 5.85
C LEU A 172 -25.21 15.60 6.86
N ILE A 173 -24.08 16.31 6.88
CA ILE A 173 -23.85 17.45 7.80
C ILE A 173 -24.25 18.81 7.16
N LEU A 174 -24.53 18.86 5.85
CA LEU A 174 -24.84 20.11 5.14
C LEU A 174 -26.34 20.43 4.97
N SER A 175 -27.25 19.68 5.60
CA SER A 175 -28.69 19.90 5.44
C SER A 175 -29.46 20.31 6.69
N ASP A 176 -28.81 20.59 7.82
CA ASP A 176 -29.48 21.23 8.94
C ASP A 176 -28.86 22.59 9.25
N ASP A 177 -29.59 23.64 8.88
CA ASP A 177 -29.40 25.01 9.32
C ASP A 177 -29.33 25.05 10.85
N THR A 178 -28.20 25.44 11.44
CA THR A 178 -28.17 26.18 12.72
C THR A 178 -26.79 26.80 12.98
N GLU A 179 -26.82 28.01 13.54
CA GLU A 179 -25.72 28.93 13.83
C GLU A 179 -24.59 28.38 14.73
N TYR A 180 -23.36 28.83 14.43
CA TYR A 180 -22.19 29.04 15.29
C TYR A 180 -21.96 28.11 16.52
N ASP A 181 -20.91 27.28 16.45
CA ASP A 181 -19.64 27.62 17.11
C ASP A 181 -18.51 26.75 16.53
N SER A 182 -17.40 27.37 16.12
CA SER A 182 -16.22 26.67 15.60
C SER A 182 -15.51 25.95 16.74
N VAL A 183 -15.96 24.75 17.08
CA VAL A 183 -15.23 23.85 17.98
C VAL A 183 -14.15 23.17 17.15
N ILE A 184 -12.91 23.70 17.25
CA ILE A 184 -11.71 22.92 16.97
C ILE A 184 -11.80 21.68 17.86
N ARG A 185 -12.16 20.52 17.27
CA ARG A 185 -12.02 19.24 17.96
C ARG A 185 -10.53 19.02 18.16
N SER A 186 -10.07 19.24 19.38
CA SER A 186 -8.83 18.64 19.86
C SER A 186 -8.99 17.13 19.71
N TYR A 187 -8.24 16.53 18.79
CA TYR A 187 -8.05 15.08 18.76
C TYR A 187 -7.30 14.69 20.04
N GLU A 188 -8.05 14.46 21.11
CA GLU A 188 -7.52 13.90 22.34
C GLU A 188 -7.03 12.49 22.05
N GLY A 189 -5.80 12.20 22.49
CA GLY A 189 -5.08 10.95 22.23
C GLY A 189 -5.84 9.73 22.75
N HIS A 190 -6.64 9.12 21.89
CA HIS A 190 -7.09 7.75 22.07
C HIS A 190 -5.98 6.83 21.58
N ASN A 191 -5.41 6.04 22.49
CA ASN A 191 -4.55 4.94 22.09
C ASN A 191 -5.37 4.00 21.19
N LYS A 192 -5.09 4.01 19.88
CA LYS A 192 -5.70 3.08 18.94
C LYS A 192 -5.43 1.65 19.43
N ARG A 193 -6.50 0.89 19.66
CA ARG A 193 -6.43 -0.50 20.09
C ARG A 193 -6.92 -1.39 18.96
N ILE A 194 -6.09 -2.32 18.54
CA ILE A 194 -6.43 -3.32 17.54
C ILE A 194 -7.21 -4.45 18.25
N VAL A 195 -8.43 -4.72 17.79
CA VAL A 195 -9.25 -5.84 18.28
C VAL A 195 -9.46 -6.79 17.12
N TYR A 196 -8.89 -7.99 17.22
CA TYR A 196 -9.08 -9.01 16.19
C TYR A 196 -10.39 -9.77 16.38
N PRO A 197 -11.05 -10.18 15.29
CA PRO A 197 -12.12 -11.16 15.35
C PRO A 197 -11.63 -12.49 15.95
N VAL A 198 -12.49 -13.12 16.75
CA VAL A 198 -12.26 -14.46 17.30
C VAL A 198 -12.76 -15.46 16.25
N TRP A 199 -11.88 -16.31 15.74
CA TRP A 199 -12.18 -17.33 14.73
C TRP A 199 -12.21 -18.73 15.35
#